data_AF-A0A6G1EQ70-F1
#
_entry.id   AF-A0A6G1EQ70-F1
#
_cell.length_a   1.000
_cell.length_b   1.000
_cell.length_c   1.000
_cell.angle_alpha   90.00
_cell.angle_beta   90.00
_cell.angle_gamma   90.00
#
_symmetry.space_group_name_H-M   'P 1'
#
loop_
_entity.id
_entity.type
_entity.pdbx_description
1 polymer ?
#
loop_
_entity_poly.entity_id
_entity_poly.type
_entity_poly.pdbx_seq_one_letter_code
_entity_poly.pdbx_strand_id
1 'polypeptide(L)'
;MSGGGSLGVGLPYQKFIGFALEETRRRTTLTPHPSQEKFKFIKPNDDSTIFNALSFSAPKIRLLRSLTIEKKNSFQVLDFAAFSEPEYDLPIFCANVFTTPAQSIVVLDLNPLYDTTVHKDYKDKYYRNIMPLVQKYSELLPWGGKITSESLRFFSPIVIWTIFESTEHNHHVLRSAFMDYYKVWLELMDQEIKENNKVLIARNREEQHKYLTWRAEKDPGYPLLKKLIGESRAEDLVKEFLFEGVCSLGTKAFLDYFPEYARDDGSINKKRSMIGKSFETRPWDAHGEFIGNAEVQ
;
A
#
# COMPACT_ATOMS: atom_id res chain seq x y z
N MET A 1 -38.39 27.80 0.37
CA MET A 1 -38.55 26.41 0.83
C MET A 1 -37.25 25.69 0.57
N SER A 2 -36.61 25.27 1.66
CA SER A 2 -35.33 24.58 1.73
C SER A 2 -35.47 23.10 1.38
N GLY A 3 -34.75 22.65 0.37
CA GLY A 3 -34.32 21.25 0.22
C GLY A 3 -32.84 21.34 -0.14
N GLY A 4 -31.90 21.13 0.77
CA GLY A 4 -31.75 19.90 1.54
C GLY A 4 -30.71 19.06 0.82
N GLY A 5 -29.45 19.53 0.85
CA GLY A 5 -28.33 18.85 0.22
C GLY A 5 -28.13 17.46 0.86
N SER A 6 -28.31 16.43 0.06
CA SER A 6 -27.96 15.05 0.40
C SER A 6 -26.44 14.89 0.36
N LEU A 7 -25.76 15.22 1.46
CA LEU A 7 -24.43 14.69 1.77
C LEU A 7 -24.60 13.27 2.28
N GLY A 8 -24.30 12.26 1.44
CA GLY A 8 -24.42 10.87 1.89
C GLY A 8 -24.25 9.77 0.84
N VAL A 9 -23.25 9.82 -0.04
CA VAL A 9 -22.77 8.64 -0.79
C VAL A 9 -21.24 8.56 -0.67
N GLY A 10 -20.74 8.51 0.57
CA GLY A 10 -19.32 8.31 0.85
C GLY A 10 -19.06 6.82 1.10
N LEU A 11 -18.11 6.21 0.38
CA LEU A 11 -17.71 4.82 0.57
C LEU A 11 -17.34 4.53 2.04
N PRO A 12 -18.07 3.68 2.77
CA PRO A 12 -17.54 3.17 4.02
C PRO A 12 -16.48 2.12 3.65
N TYR A 13 -15.19 2.49 3.68
CA TYR A 13 -14.08 1.54 3.47
C TYR A 13 -14.13 0.33 4.43
N GLN A 14 -14.94 0.41 5.48
CA GLN A 14 -15.36 -0.73 6.30
C GLN A 14 -15.89 -1.91 5.48
N LYS A 15 -16.57 -1.68 4.34
CA LYS A 15 -17.01 -2.76 3.44
C LYS A 15 -15.86 -3.47 2.71
N PHE A 16 -14.75 -2.77 2.48
CA PHE A 16 -13.54 -3.35 1.87
C PHE A 16 -12.83 -4.23 2.89
N ILE A 17 -12.67 -3.69 4.11
CA ILE A 17 -12.05 -4.37 5.24
C ILE A 17 -12.87 -5.61 5.64
N GLY A 18 -14.19 -5.47 5.77
CA GLY A 18 -15.09 -6.58 6.11
C GLY A 18 -14.97 -7.73 5.11
N PHE A 19 -15.01 -7.42 3.81
CA PHE A 19 -14.78 -8.41 2.75
C PHE A 19 -13.41 -9.08 2.89
N ALA A 20 -12.33 -8.30 3.02
CA ALA A 20 -10.98 -8.84 3.09
C ALA A 20 -10.80 -9.77 4.31
N LEU A 21 -11.28 -9.36 5.48
CA LEU A 21 -11.21 -10.16 6.70
C LEU A 21 -12.07 -11.43 6.60
N GLU A 22 -13.24 -11.36 5.96
CA GLU A 22 -14.08 -12.54 5.74
C GLU A 22 -13.40 -13.54 4.81
N GLU A 23 -12.90 -13.11 3.65
CA GLU A 23 -12.20 -13.99 2.70
C GLU A 23 -10.93 -14.59 3.30
N THR A 24 -10.16 -13.83 4.08
CA THR A 24 -8.99 -14.38 4.77
C THR A 24 -9.37 -15.43 5.81
N ARG A 25 -10.44 -15.20 6.58
CA ARG A 25 -10.91 -16.19 7.58
C ARG A 25 -11.39 -17.50 6.98
N ARG A 26 -11.82 -17.49 5.72
CA ARG A 26 -12.18 -18.73 5.00
C ARG A 26 -10.96 -19.59 4.66
N ARG A 27 -9.77 -19.01 4.61
CA ARG A 27 -8.52 -19.69 4.22
C ARG A 27 -7.58 -19.96 5.40
N THR A 28 -7.58 -19.08 6.40
CA THR A 28 -6.72 -19.21 7.59
C THR A 28 -7.33 -18.58 8.83
N THR A 29 -6.87 -18.98 10.02
CA THR A 29 -7.25 -18.35 11.28
C THR A 29 -6.49 -17.02 11.47
N LEU A 30 -7.24 -15.93 11.63
CA LEU A 30 -6.70 -14.62 12.01
C LEU A 30 -6.66 -14.49 13.53
N THR A 31 -5.49 -14.13 14.07
CA THR A 31 -5.31 -13.77 15.49
C THR A 31 -5.03 -12.27 15.61
N PRO A 32 -5.55 -11.56 16.63
CA PRO A 32 -5.17 -10.16 16.85
C PRO A 32 -3.66 -10.01 16.97
N HIS A 33 -3.08 -9.07 16.22
CA HIS A 33 -1.64 -8.80 16.27
C HIS A 33 -1.30 -8.00 17.55
N PRO A 34 -0.10 -8.13 18.15
CA PRO A 34 0.28 -7.37 19.35
C PRO A 34 0.14 -5.85 19.22
N SER A 35 0.31 -5.29 18.01
CA SER A 35 0.09 -3.85 17.77
C SER A 35 -1.37 -3.42 17.92
N GLN A 36 -2.34 -4.34 17.92
CA GLN A 36 -3.76 -4.02 18.02
C GLN A 36 -4.10 -3.28 19.30
N GLU A 37 -3.53 -3.67 20.44
CA GLU A 37 -3.87 -3.07 21.74
C GLU A 37 -3.42 -1.61 21.82
N LYS A 38 -2.21 -1.29 21.32
CA LYS A 38 -1.68 0.09 21.33
C LYS A 38 -2.50 1.03 20.45
N PHE A 39 -3.02 0.55 19.31
CA PHE A 39 -3.69 1.38 18.30
C PHE A 39 -5.20 1.18 18.21
N LYS A 40 -5.80 0.41 19.14
CA LYS A 40 -7.25 0.21 19.23
C LYS A 40 -8.04 1.51 19.32
N PHE A 41 -7.47 2.51 20.00
CA PHE A 41 -8.05 3.84 20.15
C PHE A 41 -7.03 4.91 19.79
N ILE A 42 -7.24 5.55 18.64
CA ILE A 42 -6.42 6.68 18.20
C ILE A 42 -7.20 7.96 18.45
N LYS A 43 -6.72 8.80 19.37
CA LYS A 43 -7.37 10.08 19.71
C LYS A 43 -6.95 11.17 18.70
N PRO A 44 -7.84 11.63 17.80
CA PRO A 44 -7.59 12.77 16.93
C PRO A 44 -7.42 14.08 17.73
N ASN A 45 -6.88 15.09 17.06
CA ASN A 45 -6.78 16.46 17.58
C ASN A 45 -8.12 17.22 17.54
N ASP A 46 -9.10 16.72 16.77
CA ASP A 46 -10.43 17.29 16.64
C ASP A 46 -11.52 16.22 16.77
N ASP A 47 -12.73 16.64 17.15
CA ASP A 47 -13.87 15.72 17.34
C ASP A 47 -14.58 15.36 16.02
N SER A 48 -14.10 15.87 14.88
CA SER A 48 -14.70 15.66 13.56
C SER A 48 -14.04 14.52 12.76
N THR A 49 -12.97 13.95 13.31
CA THR A 49 -12.16 12.91 12.68
C THR A 49 -12.31 11.60 13.45
N ILE A 50 -12.49 10.49 12.75
CA ILE A 50 -12.57 9.16 13.33
C ILE A 50 -11.48 8.31 12.71
N PHE A 51 -10.75 7.59 13.57
CA PHE A 51 -9.76 6.60 13.19
C PHE A 51 -10.28 5.21 13.56
N ASN A 52 -10.13 4.24 12.66
CA ASN A 52 -10.28 2.83 12.98
C ASN A 52 -9.05 2.07 12.51
N ALA A 53 -8.45 1.31 13.41
CA ALA A 53 -7.25 0.55 13.17
C ALA A 53 -7.47 -0.91 13.58
N LEU A 54 -7.23 -1.84 12.64
CA LEU A 54 -7.29 -3.28 12.86
C LEU A 54 -5.99 -3.92 12.40
N SER A 55 -5.50 -4.90 13.15
CA SER A 55 -4.27 -5.62 12.88
C SER A 55 -4.39 -7.07 13.35
N PHE A 56 -3.96 -7.98 12.48
CA PHE A 56 -4.02 -9.41 12.68
C PHE A 56 -2.75 -10.08 12.17
N SER A 57 -2.47 -11.27 12.66
CA SER A 57 -1.50 -12.21 12.12
C SER A 57 -2.16 -13.54 11.78
N ALA A 58 -1.47 -14.36 10.99
CA ALA A 58 -1.83 -15.73 10.65
C ALA A 58 -0.56 -16.53 10.32
N PRO A 59 -0.60 -17.87 10.18
CA PRO A 59 0.60 -18.68 9.96
C PRO A 59 1.52 -18.25 8.78
N LYS A 60 0.97 -17.71 7.69
CA LYS A 60 1.76 -17.15 6.55
C LYS A 60 1.81 -15.62 6.54
N ILE A 61 1.05 -14.96 7.43
CA ILE A 61 0.84 -13.51 7.42
C ILE A 61 1.42 -12.93 8.71
N ARG A 62 2.57 -12.27 8.59
CA ARG A 62 3.19 -11.55 9.70
C ARG A 62 2.26 -10.45 10.20
N LEU A 63 1.72 -9.65 9.28
CA LEU A 63 0.83 -8.54 9.60
C LEU A 63 -0.17 -8.25 8.49
N LEU A 64 -1.45 -8.44 8.80
CA LEU A 64 -2.59 -7.91 8.05
C LEU A 64 -3.14 -6.70 8.80
N ARG A 65 -3.06 -5.50 8.22
CA ARG A 65 -3.53 -4.29 8.92
C ARG A 65 -4.32 -3.34 8.05
N SER A 66 -5.29 -2.68 8.67
CA SER A 66 -6.10 -1.65 8.06
C SER A 66 -6.17 -0.40 8.94
N LEU A 67 -5.96 0.77 8.35
CA LEU A 67 -6.26 2.07 8.92
C LEU A 67 -7.33 2.74 8.06
N THR A 68 -8.46 3.13 8.67
CA THR A 68 -9.41 4.06 8.05
C THR A 68 -9.42 5.37 8.80
N ILE A 69 -9.49 6.46 8.06
CA ILE A 69 -9.68 7.80 8.62
C ILE A 69 -10.89 8.41 7.95
N GLU A 70 -11.84 8.91 8.74
CA GLU A 70 -12.98 9.65 8.23
C GLU A 70 -13.02 11.02 8.88
N LYS A 71 -12.90 12.08 8.08
CA LYS A 71 -13.12 13.45 8.54
C LYS A 71 -14.43 13.96 7.96
N LYS A 72 -15.38 14.26 8.83
CA LYS A 72 -16.74 14.69 8.48
C LYS A 72 -16.73 15.78 7.40
N ASN A 73 -17.47 15.56 6.32
CA ASN A 73 -17.61 16.49 5.18
C ASN A 73 -16.29 16.91 4.51
N SER A 74 -15.19 16.16 4.69
CA SER A 74 -13.87 16.59 4.21
C SER A 74 -13.15 15.51 3.41
N PHE A 75 -12.79 14.39 4.01
CA PHE A 75 -12.09 13.32 3.32
C PHE A 75 -12.25 11.97 4.03
N GLN A 76 -11.94 10.90 3.30
CA GLN A 76 -11.86 9.54 3.77
C GLN A 76 -10.53 8.92 3.32
N VAL A 77 -9.96 8.05 4.16
CA VAL A 77 -8.71 7.34 3.89
C VAL A 77 -8.88 5.85 4.15
N LEU A 78 -8.31 5.03 3.27
CA LEU A 78 -8.03 3.61 3.50
C LEU A 78 -6.54 3.39 3.31
N ASP A 79 -5.89 2.79 4.30
CA ASP A 79 -4.59 2.15 4.16
C ASP A 79 -4.75 0.70 4.60
N PHE A 80 -4.66 -0.24 3.66
CA PHE A 80 -4.79 -1.66 3.90
C PHE A 80 -3.61 -2.41 3.28
N ALA A 81 -3.00 -3.32 4.02
CA ALA A 81 -1.90 -4.12 3.52
C ALA A 81 -1.78 -5.45 4.25
N ALA A 82 -1.16 -6.40 3.55
CA ALA A 82 -0.82 -7.70 4.08
C ALA A 82 0.67 -7.97 3.83
N PHE A 83 1.42 -8.19 4.91
CA PHE A 83 2.83 -8.57 4.90
C PHE A 83 2.94 -10.04 5.27
N SER A 84 3.63 -10.82 4.43
CA SER A 84 3.91 -12.22 4.71
C SER A 84 5.01 -12.39 5.75
N GLU A 85 5.04 -13.57 6.37
CA GLU A 85 6.25 -14.02 7.07
C GLU A 85 7.42 -14.16 6.08
N PRO A 86 8.68 -13.88 6.48
CA PRO A 86 9.84 -13.93 5.57
C PRO A 86 10.09 -15.29 4.91
N GLU A 87 9.54 -16.38 5.44
CA GLU A 87 9.57 -17.71 4.82
C GLU A 87 8.68 -17.82 3.57
N TYR A 88 7.84 -16.83 3.29
CA TYR A 88 7.01 -16.75 2.10
C TYR A 88 7.32 -15.43 1.37
N ASP A 89 7.89 -15.52 0.17
CA ASP A 89 8.30 -14.38 -0.66
C ASP A 89 7.13 -13.68 -1.38
N LEU A 90 5.92 -13.79 -0.81
CA LEU A 90 4.70 -13.19 -1.35
C LEU A 90 4.88 -11.69 -1.64
N PRO A 91 4.27 -11.18 -2.71
CA PRO A 91 4.05 -9.76 -2.88
C PRO A 91 3.31 -9.18 -1.67
N ILE A 92 3.59 -7.92 -1.35
CA ILE A 92 2.89 -7.16 -0.31
C ILE A 92 1.59 -6.64 -0.92
N PHE A 93 0.44 -7.14 -0.46
CA PHE A 93 -0.83 -6.53 -0.85
C PHE A 93 -0.89 -5.10 -0.32
N CYS A 94 -1.23 -4.12 -1.15
CA CYS A 94 -1.24 -2.71 -0.77
C CYS A 94 -2.45 -2.00 -1.40
N ALA A 95 -3.29 -1.39 -0.56
CA ALA A 95 -4.38 -0.52 -0.98
C ALA A 95 -4.35 0.77 -0.18
N ASN A 96 -3.91 1.84 -0.82
CA ASN A 96 -3.89 3.21 -0.30
C ASN A 96 -4.89 4.06 -1.10
N VAL A 97 -5.93 4.52 -0.44
CA VAL A 97 -7.01 5.32 -1.05
C VAL A 97 -7.18 6.59 -0.23
N PHE A 98 -7.10 7.75 -0.88
CA PHE A 98 -7.43 9.04 -0.31
C PHE A 98 -8.56 9.67 -1.12
N THR A 99 -9.72 9.85 -0.50
CA THR A 99 -10.92 10.35 -1.17
C THR A 99 -11.40 11.64 -0.54
N THR A 100 -11.67 12.62 -1.38
CA THR A 100 -12.34 13.88 -1.07
C THR A 100 -13.69 13.92 -1.80
N PRO A 101 -14.59 14.89 -1.51
CA PRO A 101 -15.81 15.08 -2.29
C PRO A 101 -15.58 15.27 -3.79
N ALA A 102 -14.43 15.82 -4.19
CA ALA A 102 -14.13 16.07 -5.60
C ALA A 102 -13.51 14.84 -6.30
N GLN A 103 -12.53 14.20 -5.66
CA GLN A 103 -11.75 13.15 -6.30
C GLN A 103 -11.18 12.14 -5.31
N SER A 104 -10.77 10.99 -5.86
CA SER A 104 -10.04 9.92 -5.18
C SER A 104 -8.67 9.73 -5.80
N ILE A 105 -7.65 9.59 -4.96
CA ILE A 105 -6.27 9.26 -5.33
C ILE A 105 -6.00 7.84 -4.81
N VAL A 106 -5.62 6.93 -5.70
CA VAL A 106 -5.59 5.50 -5.41
C VAL A 106 -4.26 4.88 -5.85
N VAL A 107 -3.69 4.09 -4.94
CA VAL A 107 -2.69 3.06 -5.25
C VAL A 107 -3.25 1.73 -4.77
N LEU A 108 -3.52 0.80 -5.70
CA LEU A 108 -3.88 -0.58 -5.41
C LEU A 108 -2.91 -1.50 -6.15
N ASP A 109 -2.23 -2.38 -5.41
CA ASP A 109 -1.19 -3.22 -5.98
C ASP A 109 -0.92 -4.48 -5.15
N LEU A 110 -0.26 -5.44 -5.78
CA LEU A 110 0.52 -6.47 -5.11
C LEU A 110 1.99 -6.07 -5.26
N ASN A 111 2.47 -5.18 -4.39
CA ASN A 111 3.84 -4.65 -4.47
C ASN A 111 4.85 -5.80 -4.42
N PRO A 112 5.79 -5.89 -5.36
CA PRO A 112 6.72 -7.00 -5.40
C PRO A 112 7.71 -6.91 -4.23
N LEU A 113 8.06 -8.06 -3.66
CA LEU A 113 9.13 -8.11 -2.66
C LEU A 113 10.49 -7.80 -3.30
N TYR A 114 10.69 -8.22 -4.55
CA TYR A 114 11.90 -8.01 -5.32
C TYR A 114 11.64 -7.12 -6.55
N ASP A 115 12.56 -6.22 -6.87
CA ASP A 115 12.44 -5.34 -8.04
C ASP A 115 12.22 -6.16 -9.33
N THR A 116 11.04 -6.01 -9.94
CA THR A 116 10.59 -6.78 -11.10
C THR A 116 11.34 -6.43 -12.40
N THR A 117 12.05 -5.30 -12.44
CA THR A 117 12.91 -4.93 -13.58
C THR A 117 14.25 -5.67 -13.55
N VAL A 118 14.68 -6.10 -12.36
CA VAL A 118 15.93 -6.82 -12.13
C VAL A 118 15.69 -8.33 -11.99
N HIS A 119 14.68 -8.72 -11.21
CA HIS A 119 14.36 -10.10 -10.86
C HIS A 119 13.22 -10.66 -11.72
N LYS A 120 13.55 -10.99 -12.97
CA LYS A 120 12.58 -11.51 -13.95
C LYS A 120 11.90 -12.81 -13.49
N ASP A 121 12.63 -13.72 -12.84
CA ASP A 121 12.05 -14.97 -12.32
C ASP A 121 10.97 -14.71 -11.26
N TYR A 122 11.19 -13.72 -10.38
CA TYR A 122 10.18 -13.30 -9.40
C TYR A 122 8.98 -12.64 -10.07
N LYS A 123 9.24 -11.76 -11.06
CA LYS A 123 8.19 -11.15 -11.87
C LYS A 123 7.31 -12.22 -12.53
N ASP A 124 7.94 -13.21 -13.15
CA ASP A 124 7.26 -14.29 -13.86
C ASP A 124 6.48 -15.20 -12.92
N LYS A 125 7.05 -15.55 -11.76
CA LYS A 125 6.40 -16.34 -10.71
C LYS A 125 5.04 -15.74 -10.31
N TYR A 126 5.00 -14.43 -10.09
CA TYR A 126 3.83 -13.79 -9.51
C TYR A 126 2.91 -13.10 -10.51
N TYR A 127 3.42 -12.43 -11.55
CA TYR A 127 2.60 -11.48 -12.31
C TYR A 127 2.21 -11.94 -13.71
N ARG A 128 2.91 -12.94 -14.28
CA ARG A 128 2.68 -13.40 -15.66
C ARG A 128 1.22 -13.76 -15.92
N ASN A 129 0.59 -14.48 -14.98
CA ASN A 129 -0.79 -14.96 -15.12
C ASN A 129 -1.85 -13.93 -14.65
N ILE A 130 -1.45 -12.79 -14.10
CA ILE A 130 -2.35 -11.76 -13.58
C ILE A 130 -2.54 -10.60 -14.58
N MET A 131 -1.71 -10.49 -15.62
CA MET A 131 -1.82 -9.43 -16.62
C MET A 131 -3.21 -9.21 -17.25
N PRO A 132 -4.04 -10.25 -17.50
CA PRO A 132 -5.42 -10.03 -17.97
C PRO A 132 -6.28 -9.19 -17.00
N LEU A 133 -6.00 -9.25 -15.69
CA LEU A 133 -6.67 -8.42 -14.69
C LEU A 133 -6.34 -6.94 -14.86
N VAL A 134 -5.11 -6.62 -15.29
CA VAL A 134 -4.69 -5.25 -15.56
C VAL A 134 -5.50 -4.68 -16.70
N GLN A 135 -5.65 -5.42 -17.79
CA GLN A 135 -6.39 -4.99 -18.98
C GLN A 135 -7.84 -4.61 -18.62
N LYS A 136 -8.50 -5.44 -17.79
CA LYS A 136 -9.85 -5.16 -17.28
C LYS A 136 -9.94 -3.81 -16.55
N TYR A 137 -8.97 -3.48 -15.70
CA TYR A 137 -9.06 -2.30 -14.84
C TYR A 137 -8.36 -1.06 -15.41
N SER A 138 -7.42 -1.18 -16.34
CA SER A 138 -6.74 -0.03 -16.95
C SER A 138 -7.70 0.84 -17.77
N GLU A 139 -8.75 0.25 -18.33
CA GLU A 139 -9.80 0.99 -19.05
C GLU A 139 -10.75 1.72 -18.09
N LEU A 140 -11.01 1.14 -16.92
CA LEU A 140 -12.00 1.64 -15.95
C LEU A 140 -11.40 2.60 -14.93
N LEU A 141 -10.10 2.45 -14.63
CA LEU A 141 -9.32 3.21 -13.66
C LEU A 141 -8.04 3.71 -14.36
N PRO A 142 -8.13 4.80 -15.16
CA PRO A 142 -7.04 5.26 -15.99
C PRO A 142 -5.85 5.74 -15.15
N TRP A 143 -4.67 5.73 -15.76
CA TRP A 143 -3.42 6.14 -15.12
C TRP A 143 -3.50 7.55 -14.53
N GLY A 144 -3.07 7.71 -13.27
CA GLY A 144 -3.20 8.95 -12.50
C GLY A 144 -2.22 10.07 -12.88
N GLY A 145 -1.47 9.93 -13.98
CA GLY A 145 -0.44 10.87 -14.41
C GLY A 145 0.87 10.71 -13.63
N LYS A 146 1.70 11.76 -13.61
CA LYS A 146 3.05 11.70 -13.04
C LYS A 146 3.10 11.24 -11.59
N ILE A 147 4.00 10.31 -11.30
CA ILE A 147 4.25 9.73 -9.97
C ILE A 147 5.71 9.91 -9.55
N THR A 148 5.98 9.83 -8.24
CA THR A 148 7.35 9.86 -7.70
C THR A 148 8.16 8.71 -8.30
N SER A 149 9.24 9.03 -9.02
CA SER A 149 9.98 8.03 -9.80
C SER A 149 10.53 6.89 -8.95
N GLU A 150 11.01 7.18 -7.75
CA GLU A 150 11.54 6.18 -6.82
C GLU A 150 10.46 5.21 -6.31
N SER A 151 9.17 5.60 -6.32
CA SER A 151 8.07 4.71 -5.95
C SER A 151 7.93 3.52 -6.91
N LEU A 152 8.34 3.66 -8.18
CA LEU A 152 8.24 2.56 -9.15
C LEU A 152 9.08 1.34 -8.78
N ARG A 153 10.15 1.51 -8.00
CA ARG A 153 10.98 0.41 -7.49
C ARG A 153 10.17 -0.59 -6.64
N PHE A 154 9.02 -0.15 -6.13
CA PHE A 154 8.13 -0.91 -5.26
C PHE A 154 6.78 -1.21 -5.89
N PHE A 155 6.56 -0.85 -7.16
CA PHE A 155 5.32 -1.16 -7.86
C PHE A 155 5.49 -2.34 -8.78
N SER A 156 4.43 -3.11 -8.90
CA SER A 156 4.36 -4.22 -9.84
C SER A 156 3.90 -3.75 -11.22
N PRO A 157 4.07 -4.58 -12.27
CA PRO A 157 3.45 -4.36 -13.57
C PRO A 157 1.92 -4.31 -13.56
N ILE A 158 1.28 -4.74 -12.46
CA ILE A 158 -0.18 -4.75 -12.30
C ILE A 158 -0.70 -3.58 -11.46
N VAL A 159 0.15 -2.65 -11.02
CA VAL A 159 -0.28 -1.52 -10.18
C VAL A 159 -1.44 -0.73 -10.81
N ILE A 160 -2.43 -0.40 -9.98
CA ILE A 160 -3.45 0.61 -10.27
C ILE A 160 -3.05 1.87 -9.53
N TRP A 161 -2.41 2.78 -10.25
CA TRP A 161 -2.23 4.17 -9.85
C TRP A 161 -3.22 5.02 -10.65
N THR A 162 -4.20 5.60 -9.96
CA THR A 162 -5.28 6.35 -10.61
C THR A 162 -5.72 7.55 -9.78
N ILE A 163 -6.19 8.58 -10.47
CA ILE A 163 -6.90 9.71 -9.89
C ILE A 163 -8.21 9.85 -10.66
N PHE A 164 -9.34 9.84 -9.96
CA PHE A 164 -10.65 9.90 -10.60
C PHE A 164 -11.66 10.72 -9.79
N GLU A 165 -12.71 11.21 -10.44
CA GLU A 165 -13.81 11.93 -9.80
C GLU A 165 -14.60 11.03 -8.85
N SER A 166 -14.94 11.53 -7.66
CA SER A 166 -15.63 10.79 -6.60
C SER A 166 -17.12 10.53 -6.90
N THR A 167 -17.40 9.72 -7.92
CA THR A 167 -18.74 9.26 -8.30
C THR A 167 -19.02 7.86 -7.74
N GLU A 168 -20.30 7.54 -7.53
CA GLU A 168 -20.74 6.20 -7.09
C GLU A 168 -20.25 5.09 -8.03
N HIS A 169 -20.27 5.33 -9.34
CA HIS A 169 -19.78 4.39 -10.34
C HIS A 169 -18.29 4.09 -10.16
N ASN A 170 -17.44 5.11 -10.11
CA ASN A 170 -15.99 4.94 -9.96
C ASN A 170 -15.64 4.25 -8.63
N HIS A 171 -16.39 4.58 -7.58
CA HIS A 171 -16.30 3.94 -6.27
C HIS A 171 -16.69 2.46 -6.29
N HIS A 172 -17.70 2.09 -7.07
CA HIS A 172 -18.07 0.69 -7.31
C HIS A 172 -16.98 -0.06 -8.09
N VAL A 173 -16.40 0.55 -9.13
CA VAL A 173 -15.27 0.00 -9.89
C VAL A 173 -14.06 -0.24 -8.98
N LEU A 174 -13.68 0.74 -8.16
CA LEU A 174 -12.59 0.61 -7.20
C LEU A 174 -12.82 -0.54 -6.22
N ARG A 175 -14.06 -0.69 -5.70
CA ARG A 175 -14.40 -1.80 -4.82
C ARG A 175 -14.22 -3.14 -5.51
N SER A 176 -14.69 -3.27 -6.74
CA SER A 176 -14.51 -4.49 -7.54
C SER A 176 -13.03 -4.78 -7.77
N ALA A 177 -12.22 -3.77 -8.12
CA ALA A 177 -10.77 -3.92 -8.28
C ALA A 177 -10.09 -4.42 -7.01
N PHE A 178 -10.40 -3.81 -5.87
CA PHE A 178 -9.87 -4.24 -4.57
C PHE A 178 -10.20 -5.71 -4.29
N MET A 179 -11.47 -6.10 -4.52
CA MET A 179 -11.92 -7.47 -4.26
C MET A 179 -11.18 -8.49 -5.14
N ASP A 180 -11.03 -8.21 -6.43
CA ASP A 180 -10.36 -9.10 -7.37
C ASP A 180 -8.85 -9.19 -7.06
N TYR A 181 -8.17 -8.06 -6.81
CA TYR A 181 -6.75 -8.06 -6.46
C TYR A 181 -6.49 -8.79 -5.14
N TYR A 182 -7.36 -8.62 -4.15
CA TYR A 182 -7.19 -9.28 -2.85
C TYR A 182 -7.43 -10.79 -2.95
N LYS A 183 -8.41 -11.23 -3.75
CA LYS A 183 -8.61 -12.66 -4.03
C LYS A 183 -7.39 -13.29 -4.69
N VAL A 184 -6.80 -12.61 -5.67
CA VAL A 184 -5.55 -13.06 -6.31
C VAL A 184 -4.42 -13.17 -5.29
N TRP A 185 -4.25 -12.17 -4.41
CA TRP A 185 -3.23 -12.25 -3.36
C TRP A 185 -3.46 -13.45 -2.41
N LEU A 186 -4.71 -13.73 -2.03
CA LEU A 186 -5.04 -14.90 -1.23
C LEU A 186 -4.74 -16.22 -1.98
N GLU A 187 -4.98 -16.28 -3.28
CA GLU A 187 -4.67 -17.45 -4.12
C GLU A 187 -3.16 -17.70 -4.19
N LEU A 188 -2.36 -16.64 -4.33
CA LEU A 188 -0.90 -16.73 -4.23
C LEU A 188 -0.49 -17.24 -2.83
N MET A 189 -1.10 -16.71 -1.77
CA MET A 189 -0.83 -17.15 -0.40
C MET A 189 -1.10 -18.63 -0.20
N ASP A 190 -2.18 -19.17 -0.77
CA ASP A 190 -2.49 -20.60 -0.66
C ASP A 190 -1.44 -21.47 -1.36
N GLN A 191 -0.97 -21.04 -2.53
CA GLN A 191 0.01 -21.75 -3.36
C GLN A 191 1.44 -21.69 -2.81
N GLU A 192 1.76 -20.68 -2.00
CA GLU A 192 3.13 -20.51 -1.53
C GLU A 192 3.60 -21.61 -0.57
N ILE A 193 4.83 -22.05 -0.82
CA ILE A 193 5.52 -23.09 -0.05
C ILE A 193 6.52 -22.40 0.87
N LYS A 194 6.60 -22.89 2.10
CA LYS A 194 7.53 -22.36 3.10
C LYS A 194 8.98 -22.56 2.64
N GLU A 195 9.73 -21.47 2.52
CA GLU A 195 11.17 -21.51 2.31
C GLU A 195 11.87 -22.03 3.57
N ASN A 196 12.88 -22.89 3.38
CA ASN A 196 13.67 -23.48 4.46
C ASN A 196 15.15 -23.07 4.40
N ASN A 197 15.60 -22.51 3.27
CA ASN A 197 16.93 -21.96 3.12
C ASN A 197 17.06 -20.64 3.86
N LYS A 198 17.82 -20.67 4.96
CA LYS A 198 18.06 -19.51 5.83
C LYS A 198 18.61 -18.28 5.10
N VAL A 199 19.37 -18.46 4.02
CA VAL A 199 19.90 -17.35 3.22
C VAL A 199 18.79 -16.66 2.44
N LEU A 200 17.88 -17.43 1.83
CA LEU A 200 16.74 -16.88 1.09
C LEU A 200 15.73 -16.23 2.04
N ILE A 201 15.47 -16.83 3.20
CA ILE A 201 14.61 -16.23 4.25
C ILE A 201 15.20 -14.90 4.74
N ALA A 202 16.51 -14.84 4.99
CA ALA A 202 17.18 -13.61 5.40
C ALA A 202 17.08 -12.53 4.32
N ARG A 203 17.20 -12.91 3.05
CA ARG A 203 17.03 -12.00 1.92
C ARG A 203 15.59 -11.48 1.80
N ASN A 204 14.59 -12.35 1.90
CA ASN A 204 13.18 -11.96 1.92
C ASN A 204 12.89 -10.95 3.05
N ARG A 205 13.44 -11.22 4.24
CA ARG A 205 13.34 -10.33 5.40
C ARG A 205 13.97 -8.97 5.11
N GLU A 206 15.15 -8.94 4.50
CA GLU A 206 15.85 -7.71 4.17
C GLU A 206 15.08 -6.86 3.14
N GLU A 207 14.53 -7.46 2.09
CA GLU A 207 13.73 -6.73 1.11
C GLU A 207 12.42 -6.19 1.71
N GLN A 208 11.78 -6.96 2.59
CA GLN A 208 10.60 -6.48 3.32
C GLN A 208 10.98 -5.30 4.23
N HIS A 209 12.10 -5.41 4.96
CA HIS A 209 12.62 -4.33 5.79
C HIS A 209 12.93 -3.07 4.96
N LYS A 210 13.57 -3.21 3.80
CA LYS A 210 13.84 -2.11 2.86
C LYS A 210 12.55 -1.42 2.40
N TYR A 211 11.51 -2.18 2.05
CA TYR A 211 10.20 -1.62 1.70
C TYR A 211 9.59 -0.82 2.86
N LEU A 212 9.59 -1.39 4.07
CA LEU A 212 9.04 -0.75 5.27
C LEU A 212 9.80 0.54 5.60
N THR A 213 11.14 0.52 5.51
CA THR A 213 12.01 1.68 5.71
C THR A 213 11.73 2.78 4.70
N TRP A 214 11.54 2.43 3.42
CA TRP A 214 11.14 3.40 2.39
C TRP A 214 9.81 4.07 2.73
N ARG A 215 8.77 3.26 3.02
CA ARG A 215 7.43 3.75 3.29
C ARG A 215 7.40 4.58 4.58
N ALA A 216 8.01 4.12 5.66
CA ALA A 216 8.03 4.86 6.93
C ALA A 216 8.64 6.27 6.80
N GLU A 217 9.61 6.44 5.91
CA GLU A 217 10.28 7.73 5.69
C GLU A 217 9.57 8.61 4.63
N LYS A 218 9.07 8.01 3.54
CA LYS A 218 8.65 8.74 2.33
C LYS A 218 7.15 8.66 2.01
N ASP A 219 6.36 7.95 2.81
CA ASP A 219 4.92 7.79 2.56
C ASP A 219 4.20 9.15 2.49
N PRO A 220 3.37 9.36 1.45
CA PRO A 220 2.74 10.65 1.23
C PRO A 220 1.67 11.03 2.26
N GLY A 221 1.14 10.05 3.00
CA GLY A 221 0.13 10.25 4.03
C GLY A 221 0.68 10.73 5.37
N TYR A 222 1.99 10.62 5.61
CA TYR A 222 2.57 10.95 6.92
C TYR A 222 2.33 12.41 7.36
N PRO A 223 2.47 13.44 6.50
CA PRO A 223 2.14 14.82 6.88
C PRO A 223 0.68 15.01 7.33
N LEU A 224 -0.27 14.26 6.74
CA LEU A 224 -1.67 14.30 7.15
C LEU A 224 -1.82 13.71 8.56
N LEU A 225 -1.18 12.58 8.85
CA LEU A 225 -1.20 11.97 10.19
C LEU A 225 -0.65 12.94 11.24
N LYS A 226 0.50 13.60 10.98
CA LYS A 226 1.06 14.61 11.89
C LYS A 226 0.06 15.73 12.19
N LYS A 227 -0.69 16.19 11.20
CA LYS A 227 -1.74 17.21 11.39
C LYS A 227 -2.91 16.70 12.26
N LEU A 228 -3.32 15.45 12.05
CA LEU A 228 -4.51 14.88 12.69
C LEU A 228 -4.27 14.40 14.12
N ILE A 229 -3.07 13.89 14.45
CA ILE A 229 -2.77 13.31 15.77
C ILE A 229 -1.48 13.85 16.40
N GLY A 230 -0.80 14.81 15.78
CA GLY A 230 0.47 15.35 16.28
C GLY A 230 1.67 14.48 15.89
N GLU A 231 2.87 15.06 15.98
CA GLU A 231 4.09 14.46 15.43
C GLU A 231 4.49 13.13 16.07
N SER A 232 4.67 13.10 17.40
CA SER A 232 5.09 11.88 18.12
C SER A 232 4.09 10.73 17.93
N ARG A 233 2.78 10.98 18.03
CA ARG A 233 1.77 9.92 17.84
C ARG A 233 1.68 9.44 16.39
N ALA A 234 1.93 10.33 15.43
CA ALA A 234 2.01 9.95 14.02
C ALA A 234 3.26 9.11 13.74
N GLU A 235 4.39 9.43 14.37
CA GLU A 235 5.62 8.63 14.27
C GLU A 235 5.40 7.21 14.80
N ASP A 236 4.81 7.07 16.00
CA ASP A 236 4.44 5.78 16.58
C ASP A 236 3.50 5.00 15.65
N LEU A 237 2.43 5.63 15.14
CA LEU A 237 1.49 4.97 14.23
C LEU A 237 2.16 4.50 12.93
N VAL A 238 3.11 5.27 12.40
CA VAL A 238 3.85 4.92 11.20
C VAL A 238 4.78 3.73 11.47
N LYS A 239 5.59 3.79 12.53
CA LYS A 239 6.65 2.79 12.79
C LYS A 239 6.16 1.51 13.46
N GLU A 240 5.16 1.60 14.33
CA GLU A 240 4.70 0.47 15.15
C GLU A 240 3.36 -0.13 14.69
N PHE A 241 2.71 0.45 13.67
CA PHE A 241 1.46 -0.08 13.13
C PHE A 241 1.46 -0.17 11.60
N LEU A 242 1.58 0.95 10.89
CA LEU A 242 1.49 0.95 9.42
C LEU A 242 2.62 0.18 8.75
N PHE A 243 3.84 0.39 9.26
CA PHE A 243 5.07 -0.24 8.80
C PHE A 243 5.80 -0.95 9.94
N GLU A 244 5.03 -1.58 10.84
CA GLU A 244 5.58 -2.48 11.86
C GLU A 244 6.46 -3.54 11.17
N GLY A 245 7.65 -3.72 11.72
CA GLY A 245 8.76 -4.44 11.09
C GLY A 245 9.97 -3.55 10.80
N VAL A 246 9.78 -2.22 10.64
CA VAL A 246 10.88 -1.28 10.34
C VAL A 246 11.95 -1.21 11.44
N CYS A 247 11.61 -1.54 12.68
CA CYS A 247 12.55 -1.56 13.81
C CYS A 247 12.95 -2.99 14.24
N SER A 248 12.33 -4.03 13.68
CA SER A 248 12.46 -5.42 14.17
C SER A 248 12.96 -6.41 13.11
N LEU A 249 12.76 -6.14 11.82
CA LEU A 249 13.19 -7.03 10.74
C LEU A 249 14.65 -6.81 10.31
N GLY A 250 15.24 -5.66 10.61
CA GLY A 250 16.60 -5.32 10.25
C GLY A 250 17.15 -4.13 11.05
N THR A 251 18.43 -3.82 10.82
CA THR A 251 19.15 -2.74 11.51
C THR A 251 19.66 -1.65 10.58
N LYS A 252 19.54 -1.84 9.26
CA LYS A 252 19.94 -0.85 8.25
C LYS A 252 19.04 0.39 8.32
N ALA A 253 19.64 1.57 8.38
CA ALA A 253 18.94 2.84 8.33
C ALA A 253 18.46 3.15 6.89
N PHE A 254 17.64 4.20 6.77
CA PHE A 254 17.14 4.66 5.45
C PHE A 254 18.28 4.97 4.47
N LEU A 255 19.34 5.65 4.90
CA LEU A 255 20.48 6.00 4.04
C LEU A 255 21.35 4.80 3.64
N ASP A 256 21.28 3.68 4.37
CA ASP A 256 21.98 2.45 3.97
C ASP A 256 21.33 1.82 2.73
N TYR A 257 20.02 1.98 2.57
CA TYR A 257 19.28 1.49 1.40
C TYR A 257 19.16 2.52 0.28
N PHE A 258 19.07 3.80 0.64
CA PHE A 258 18.80 4.90 -0.29
C PHE A 258 19.84 6.03 -0.12
N PRO A 259 21.13 5.75 -0.40
CA PRO A 259 22.21 6.72 -0.20
C PRO A 259 22.05 7.99 -1.04
N GLU A 260 21.28 7.94 -2.14
CA GLU A 260 20.97 9.11 -2.96
C GLU A 260 20.19 10.22 -2.21
N TYR A 261 19.64 9.92 -1.04
CA TYR A 261 18.99 10.90 -0.16
C TYR A 261 19.93 11.49 0.89
N ALA A 262 21.20 11.09 0.95
CA ALA A 262 22.15 11.65 1.89
C ALA A 262 22.41 13.14 1.59
N ARG A 263 22.44 13.96 2.62
CA ARG A 263 22.95 15.34 2.57
C ARG A 263 24.39 15.37 3.10
N ASP A 264 25.12 16.43 2.79
CA ASP A 264 26.52 16.61 3.22
C ASP A 264 26.69 16.57 4.75
N ASP A 265 25.64 16.93 5.50
CA ASP A 265 25.60 16.89 6.97
C ASP A 265 25.23 15.50 7.55
N GLY A 266 25.10 14.48 6.70
CA GLY A 266 24.70 13.12 7.07
C GLY A 266 23.20 12.95 7.34
N SER A 267 22.39 14.01 7.22
CA SER A 267 20.94 13.94 7.39
C SER A 267 20.22 13.45 6.14
N ILE A 268 18.98 12.96 6.32
CA ILE A 268 18.11 12.55 5.20
C ILE A 268 17.54 13.78 4.49
N ASN A 269 17.63 13.81 3.17
CA ASN A 269 16.99 14.84 2.36
C ASN A 269 15.47 14.80 2.52
N LYS A 270 14.88 15.93 2.92
CA LYS A 270 13.43 16.08 3.15
C LYS A 270 12.59 16.02 1.88
N LYS A 271 13.20 16.12 0.69
CA LYS A 271 12.49 15.89 -0.57
C LYS A 271 11.87 14.50 -0.57
N ARG A 272 10.66 14.39 -1.11
CA ARG A 272 10.01 13.09 -1.35
C ARG A 272 10.72 12.30 -2.44
N SER A 273 11.26 13.02 -3.42
CA SER A 273 11.89 12.46 -4.61
C SER A 273 13.12 13.27 -4.94
N MET A 274 14.24 12.58 -5.19
CA MET A 274 15.47 13.16 -5.68
C MET A 274 15.44 13.31 -7.21
N ILE A 275 14.77 12.40 -7.90
CA ILE A 275 14.60 12.43 -9.37
C ILE A 275 13.49 13.41 -9.78
N GLY A 276 12.43 13.51 -8.99
CA GLY A 276 11.19 14.21 -9.31
C GLY A 276 10.05 13.27 -9.70
N LYS A 277 8.92 13.86 -10.11
CA LYS A 277 7.82 13.08 -10.65
C LYS A 277 7.98 12.86 -12.15
N SER A 278 7.78 11.64 -12.62
CA SER A 278 7.86 11.24 -14.03
C SER A 278 6.68 10.31 -14.39
N PHE A 279 6.70 9.73 -15.58
CA PHE A 279 5.73 8.74 -16.08
C PHE A 279 4.31 9.32 -16.18
N GLU A 280 4.14 10.27 -17.09
CA GLU A 280 2.82 10.84 -17.42
C GLU A 280 1.86 9.74 -17.94
N THR A 281 2.42 8.72 -18.60
CA THR A 281 1.72 7.52 -19.05
C THR A 281 2.16 6.30 -18.24
N ARG A 282 1.37 5.21 -18.31
CA ARG A 282 1.68 3.94 -17.63
C ARG A 282 3.02 3.39 -18.15
N PRO A 283 4.03 3.15 -17.30
CA PRO A 283 5.37 2.77 -17.75
C PRO A 283 5.55 1.26 -17.98
N TRP A 284 4.46 0.52 -18.13
CA TRP A 284 4.45 -0.89 -18.51
C TRP A 284 3.53 -1.12 -19.71
N ASP A 285 3.94 -2.01 -20.61
CA ASP A 285 3.10 -2.45 -21.72
C ASP A 285 2.02 -3.46 -21.29
N ALA A 286 1.23 -3.95 -22.26
CA ALA A 286 0.15 -4.91 -22.02
C ALA A 286 0.64 -6.29 -21.53
N HIS A 287 1.93 -6.60 -21.66
CA HIS A 287 2.57 -7.81 -21.19
C HIS A 287 3.29 -7.61 -19.84
N GLY A 288 3.27 -6.38 -19.31
CA GLY A 288 3.94 -6.03 -18.07
C GLY A 288 5.44 -5.81 -18.21
N GLU A 289 5.94 -5.62 -19.43
CA GLU A 289 7.32 -5.19 -19.67
C GLU A 289 7.47 -3.70 -19.40
N PHE A 290 8.53 -3.32 -18.69
CA PHE A 290 8.79 -1.93 -18.34
C PHE A 290 9.30 -1.16 -19.55
N ILE A 291 8.56 -0.11 -19.94
CA ILE A 291 8.85 0.75 -21.11
C ILE A 291 9.13 2.20 -20.72
N GLY A 292 9.15 2.52 -19.42
CA GLY A 292 9.31 3.89 -18.92
C GLY A 292 10.63 4.60 -19.25
N ASN A 293 11.63 3.89 -19.80
CA ASN A 293 12.88 4.48 -20.26
C ASN A 293 12.82 5.00 -21.72
N ALA A 294 11.72 4.73 -22.44
CA ALA A 294 11.61 5.04 -23.86
C ALA A 294 11.35 6.52 -24.19
N GLU A 295 11.12 7.38 -23.19
CA GLU A 295 10.87 8.83 -23.37
C GLU A 295 12.11 9.72 -23.14
N VAL A 296 13.33 9.16 -23.17
CA VAL A 296 14.59 9.93 -23.11
C VAL A 296 15.37 9.89 -24.44
N GLN A 297 14.68 9.73 -25.58
CA GLN A 297 15.25 9.96 -26.92
C GLN A 297 14.53 11.10 -27.63
#